data_AF-A0A965Z222-F1
#
_entry.id   AF-A0A965Z222-F1
#
_cell.length_a   1.000
_cell.length_b   1.000
_cell.length_c   1.000
_cell.angle_alpha   90.00
_cell.angle_beta   90.00
_cell.angle_gamma   90.00
#
_symmetry.space_group_name_H-M   'P 1'
#
loop_
_entity.id
_entity.type
_entity.pdbx_description
1 polymer ?
#
loop_
_entity_poly.entity_id
_entity_poly.type
_entity_poly.pdbx_seq_one_letter_code
_entity_poly.pdbx_strand_id
1 'polypeptide(L)'
;MKITGRLIYGFLIGVLMFSSVSCNNRPRKECATFEEMKDPTSDTLSDWSNVKRGLHASFISIDEKLPKSVAPEIEPVKSVKVAGWKGEKVSAQIVLWTTEEIRQVECEFNDFTSEVSTLPATFAQARFVRYVTTDEFGPGCGHRKPGDFPASLAPDMLDNLECFNLEAK
;
A
#
# COMPACT_ATOMS: atom_id res chain seq x y z
N MET A 1 52.23 -11.26 55.53
CA MET A 1 52.02 -10.03 54.75
C MET A 1 51.22 -10.41 53.51
N LYS A 2 50.01 -9.85 53.35
CA LYS A 2 49.08 -10.11 52.24
C LYS A 2 49.69 -9.71 50.88
N ILE A 3 49.19 -10.32 49.80
CA ILE A 3 48.91 -9.82 48.43
C ILE A 3 48.88 -11.07 47.50
N THR A 4 47.70 -11.62 47.18
CA THR A 4 46.96 -11.50 45.89
C THR A 4 47.83 -11.87 44.67
N GLY A 5 47.51 -12.80 43.78
CA GLY A 5 46.24 -13.36 43.29
C GLY A 5 46.31 -13.36 41.75
N ARG A 6 45.87 -14.44 41.08
CA ARG A 6 45.15 -14.48 39.78
C ARG A 6 45.18 -15.90 39.17
N LEU A 7 44.04 -16.59 39.28
CA LEU A 7 43.66 -17.65 38.35
C LEU A 7 43.39 -17.00 36.98
N ILE A 8 43.99 -17.56 35.94
CA ILE A 8 43.68 -17.25 34.55
C ILE A 8 42.52 -18.15 34.13
N TYR A 9 41.31 -17.60 34.10
CA TYR A 9 40.17 -18.22 33.41
C TYR A 9 40.18 -17.72 31.96
N GLY A 10 40.55 -18.59 31.02
CA GLY A 10 40.37 -18.35 29.59
C GLY A 10 38.89 -18.41 29.25
N PHE A 11 38.27 -17.25 29.03
CA PHE A 11 36.87 -17.15 28.62
C PHE A 11 36.82 -17.24 27.08
N LEU A 12 36.52 -18.44 26.57
CA LEU A 12 36.19 -18.67 25.16
C LEU A 12 34.80 -18.08 24.89
N ILE A 13 34.74 -16.82 24.43
CA ILE A 13 33.52 -16.21 23.92
C ILE A 13 33.25 -16.80 22.53
N GLY A 14 32.41 -17.83 22.47
CA GLY A 14 31.80 -18.28 21.23
C GLY A 14 30.77 -17.25 20.78
N VAL A 15 31.16 -16.36 19.86
CA VAL A 15 30.22 -15.47 19.16
C VAL A 15 29.42 -16.31 18.19
N LEU A 16 28.24 -16.78 18.62
CA LEU A 16 27.24 -17.35 17.73
C LEU A 16 26.61 -16.19 16.93
N MET A 17 27.16 -15.92 15.74
CA MET A 17 26.52 -15.11 14.72
C MET A 17 25.26 -15.84 14.23
N PHE A 18 24.12 -15.57 14.87
CA PHE A 18 22.81 -15.87 14.29
C PHE A 18 22.56 -14.87 13.15
N SER A 19 23.06 -15.21 11.95
CA SER A 19 22.63 -14.53 10.72
C SER A 19 21.19 -14.95 10.44
N SER A 20 20.24 -14.07 10.78
CA SER A 20 18.85 -14.17 10.33
C SER A 20 18.80 -13.93 8.82
N VAL A 21 19.00 -14.99 8.04
CA VAL A 21 18.72 -14.99 6.60
C VAL A 21 17.21 -15.02 6.43
N SER A 22 16.60 -13.85 6.36
CA SER A 22 15.21 -13.72 5.92
C SER A 22 15.19 -13.78 4.39
N CYS A 23 15.18 -14.99 3.83
CA CYS A 23 15.00 -15.20 2.40
C CYS A 23 13.51 -15.06 2.04
N ASN A 24 13.07 -13.86 1.66
CA ASN A 24 11.85 -13.71 0.86
C ASN A 24 12.18 -14.10 -0.60
N ASN A 25 12.26 -15.41 -0.89
CA ASN A 25 12.45 -15.94 -2.25
C ASN A 25 11.14 -15.85 -3.06
N ARG A 26 10.58 -14.65 -3.20
CA ARG A 26 9.48 -14.41 -4.15
C ARG A 26 10.07 -14.29 -5.56
N PRO A 27 9.53 -15.00 -6.57
CA PRO A 27 10.02 -14.86 -7.93
C PRO A 27 9.78 -13.43 -8.40
N ARG A 28 10.79 -12.83 -9.04
CA ARG A 28 10.65 -11.51 -9.64
C ARG A 28 9.62 -11.57 -10.76
N LYS A 29 8.63 -10.69 -10.69
CA LYS A 29 7.56 -10.54 -11.67
C LYS A 29 7.66 -9.19 -12.34
N GLU A 30 7.39 -9.16 -13.64
CA GLU A 30 7.26 -7.93 -14.38
C GLU A 30 5.82 -7.41 -14.26
N CYS A 31 5.65 -6.24 -13.65
CA CYS A 31 4.36 -5.59 -13.49
C CYS A 31 4.08 -4.69 -14.70
N ALA A 32 3.84 -5.32 -15.85
CA ALA A 32 3.50 -4.60 -17.08
C ALA A 32 2.21 -3.80 -16.89
N THR A 33 2.26 -2.49 -17.14
CA THR A 33 1.13 -1.58 -16.97
C THR A 33 1.25 -0.39 -17.90
N PHE A 34 0.18 0.37 -18.06
CA PHE A 34 0.21 1.67 -18.73
C PHE A 34 0.59 2.78 -17.75
N GLU A 35 1.13 3.87 -18.27
CA GLU A 35 1.46 5.09 -17.52
C GLU A 35 0.20 5.94 -17.33
N GLU A 36 -0.14 6.25 -16.08
CA GLU A 36 -1.21 7.20 -15.78
C GLU A 36 -0.80 8.61 -16.21
N MET A 37 -1.78 9.49 -16.45
CA MET A 37 -1.48 10.89 -16.71
C MET A 37 -0.75 11.53 -15.52
N LYS A 38 0.16 12.47 -15.79
CA LYS A 38 0.86 13.23 -14.77
C LYS A 38 -0.14 13.99 -13.90
N ASP A 39 0.05 13.92 -12.59
CA ASP A 39 -0.82 14.60 -11.62
C ASP A 39 -0.59 16.13 -11.68
N PRO A 40 -1.59 16.91 -12.10
CA PRO A 40 -1.46 18.36 -12.20
C PRO A 40 -1.34 19.07 -10.84
N THR A 41 -1.54 18.36 -9.72
CA THR A 41 -1.45 18.89 -8.35
C THR A 41 -0.17 18.48 -7.61
N SER A 42 0.70 17.73 -8.28
CA SER A 42 1.90 17.12 -7.67
C SER A 42 2.97 18.11 -7.19
N ASP A 43 2.95 19.34 -7.67
CA ASP A 43 3.92 20.40 -7.36
C ASP A 43 3.46 21.33 -6.23
N THR A 44 2.17 21.35 -5.92
CA THR A 44 1.54 22.38 -5.08
C THR A 44 1.04 21.85 -3.74
N LEU A 45 0.50 20.62 -3.70
CA LEU A 45 -0.11 20.03 -2.50
C LEU A 45 0.66 18.83 -1.94
N SER A 46 1.79 18.47 -2.54
CA SER A 46 2.57 17.27 -2.22
C SER A 46 3.56 17.51 -1.07
N ASP A 47 3.10 17.51 0.17
CA ASP A 47 3.97 17.46 1.36
C ASP A 47 4.05 16.04 1.93
N TRP A 48 5.27 15.50 1.98
CA TRP A 48 5.59 14.15 2.48
C TRP A 48 6.60 14.17 3.63
N SER A 49 6.95 15.35 4.15
CA SER A 49 8.02 15.55 5.14
C SER A 49 7.81 14.77 6.45
N ASN A 50 6.55 14.51 6.81
CA ASN A 50 6.17 13.78 8.03
C ASN A 50 5.98 12.27 7.81
N VAL A 51 6.07 11.79 6.56
CA VAL A 51 5.91 10.36 6.24
C VAL A 51 7.23 9.64 6.53
N LYS A 52 7.15 8.61 7.39
CA LYS A 52 8.32 7.78 7.69
C LYS A 52 8.70 6.95 6.46
N ARG A 53 9.99 6.63 6.33
CA ARG A 53 10.50 5.76 5.27
C ARG A 53 9.86 4.37 5.29
N GLY A 54 9.59 3.81 4.11
CA GLY A 54 9.03 2.47 3.90
C GLY A 54 7.59 2.46 3.37
N LEU A 55 7.07 1.26 3.11
CA LEU A 55 5.69 1.04 2.67
C LEU A 55 4.72 1.09 3.85
N HIS A 56 3.72 1.95 3.76
CA HIS A 56 2.62 2.05 4.71
C HIS A 56 1.31 1.58 4.08
N ALA A 57 0.39 1.13 4.93
CA ALA A 57 -0.92 0.67 4.53
C ALA A 57 -1.96 0.95 5.62
N SER A 58 -3.19 1.23 5.20
CA SER A 58 -4.34 1.36 6.10
C SER A 58 -5.63 1.02 5.37
N PHE A 59 -6.57 0.40 6.07
CA PHE A 59 -7.95 0.40 5.61
C PHE A 59 -8.52 1.83 5.64
N ILE A 60 -9.33 2.15 4.63
CA ILE A 60 -10.11 3.38 4.50
C ILE A 60 -11.55 3.04 4.07
N SER A 61 -12.46 4.01 4.13
CA SER A 61 -13.80 3.80 3.58
C SER A 61 -13.73 3.56 2.07
N ILE A 62 -14.67 2.76 1.55
CA ILE A 62 -14.88 2.62 0.09
C ILE A 62 -15.48 3.89 -0.53
N ASP A 63 -15.97 4.82 0.30
CA ASP A 63 -16.49 6.12 -0.12
C ASP A 63 -15.39 7.19 -0.23
N GLU A 64 -14.17 6.89 0.22
CA GLU A 64 -13.05 7.81 0.20
C GLU A 64 -12.27 7.74 -1.12
N LYS A 65 -12.01 8.93 -1.68
CA LYS A 65 -11.18 9.13 -2.87
C LYS A 65 -9.96 9.96 -2.48
N LEU A 66 -8.85 9.29 -2.23
CA LEU A 66 -7.62 9.97 -1.86
C LEU A 66 -6.92 10.54 -3.11
N PRO A 67 -6.34 11.75 -3.02
CA PRO A 67 -5.50 12.30 -4.09
C PRO A 67 -4.18 11.52 -4.20
N LYS A 68 -3.65 11.37 -5.42
CA LYS A 68 -2.45 10.55 -5.69
C LYS A 68 -1.18 11.11 -5.06
N SER A 69 -1.02 12.43 -5.08
CA SER A 69 0.25 13.08 -4.70
C SER A 69 0.26 13.72 -3.32
N VAL A 70 -0.81 13.61 -2.54
CA VAL A 70 -0.84 14.15 -1.16
C VAL A 70 -0.67 12.99 -0.18
N ALA A 71 0.21 13.15 0.80
CA ALA A 71 0.35 12.15 1.86
C ALA A 71 -0.98 12.00 2.62
N PRO A 72 -1.46 10.77 2.87
CA PRO A 72 -2.72 10.58 3.57
C PRO A 72 -2.56 10.94 5.06
N GLU A 73 -3.38 11.87 5.54
CA GLU A 73 -3.48 12.24 6.96
C GLU A 73 -4.44 11.28 7.69
N ILE A 74 -4.03 10.03 7.85
CA ILE A 74 -4.85 8.97 8.45
C ILE A 74 -4.14 8.31 9.62
N GLU A 75 -4.91 7.98 10.65
CA GLU A 75 -4.48 7.07 11.70
C GLU A 75 -4.58 5.63 11.19
N PRO A 76 -3.49 4.83 11.16
CA PRO A 76 -3.50 3.52 10.51
C PRO A 76 -4.49 2.53 11.13
N VAL A 77 -5.42 2.04 10.29
CA VAL A 77 -6.39 0.99 10.62
C VAL A 77 -5.93 -0.32 10.00
N LYS A 78 -5.76 -1.35 10.85
CA LYS A 78 -5.20 -2.66 10.46
C LYS A 78 -6.26 -3.74 10.16
N SER A 79 -7.52 -3.47 10.46
CA SER A 79 -8.61 -4.43 10.27
C SER A 79 -9.92 -3.73 10.00
N VAL A 80 -10.75 -4.33 9.13
CA VAL A 80 -12.11 -3.88 8.86
C VAL A 80 -13.07 -5.06 9.03
N LYS A 81 -14.29 -4.78 9.51
CA LYS A 81 -15.38 -5.75 9.52
C LYS A 81 -16.32 -5.44 8.37
N VAL A 82 -16.50 -6.39 7.47
CA VAL A 82 -17.51 -6.35 6.41
C VAL A 82 -18.60 -7.38 6.71
N ALA A 83 -19.84 -7.03 6.41
CA ALA A 83 -21.00 -7.89 6.58
C ALA A 83 -21.85 -7.86 5.30
N GLY A 84 -22.34 -9.02 4.90
CA GLY A 84 -23.16 -9.17 3.71
C GLY A 84 -23.91 -10.49 3.74
N TRP A 85 -24.79 -10.67 2.76
CA TRP A 85 -25.64 -11.84 2.61
C TRP A 85 -24.90 -12.97 1.89
N LYS A 86 -25.39 -14.20 2.02
CA LYS A 86 -24.83 -15.32 1.24
C LYS A 86 -25.03 -15.05 -0.26
N GLY A 87 -23.93 -15.01 -1.01
CA GLY A 87 -23.93 -14.70 -2.43
C GLY A 87 -23.77 -13.21 -2.77
N GLU A 88 -23.75 -12.33 -1.75
CA GLU A 88 -23.43 -10.92 -1.94
C GLU A 88 -21.92 -10.72 -2.14
N LYS A 89 -21.56 -9.73 -2.96
CA LYS A 89 -20.19 -9.22 -3.05
C LYS A 89 -20.08 -7.96 -2.21
N VAL A 90 -19.23 -8.00 -1.20
CA VAL A 90 -18.88 -6.85 -0.35
C VAL A 90 -17.46 -6.37 -0.69
N SER A 91 -17.16 -5.10 -0.40
CA SER A 91 -15.87 -4.49 -0.71
C SER A 91 -15.24 -3.83 0.51
N ALA A 92 -13.92 -3.73 0.50
CA ALA A 92 -13.13 -2.94 1.42
C ALA A 92 -11.98 -2.29 0.63
N GLN A 93 -11.44 -1.18 1.13
CA GLN A 93 -10.39 -0.44 0.45
C GLN A 93 -9.17 -0.28 1.37
N ILE A 94 -7.98 -0.46 0.79
CA ILE A 94 -6.70 -0.24 1.44
C ILE A 94 -5.97 0.84 0.64
N VAL A 95 -5.50 1.88 1.31
CA VAL A 95 -4.55 2.83 0.74
C VAL A 95 -3.13 2.38 1.07
N LEU A 96 -2.25 2.48 0.06
CA LEU A 96 -0.81 2.28 0.20
C LEU A 96 -0.10 3.60 -0.08
N TRP A 97 0.90 3.94 0.72
CA TRP A 97 1.73 5.13 0.50
C TRP A 97 3.17 4.89 0.94
N THR A 98 4.11 5.56 0.30
CA THR A 98 5.55 5.33 0.50
C THR A 98 6.36 6.55 0.05
N THR A 99 7.47 6.82 0.72
CA THR A 99 8.50 7.80 0.28
C THR A 99 9.66 7.11 -0.45
N GLU A 100 9.54 5.81 -0.73
CA GLU A 100 10.53 4.99 -1.40
C GLU A 100 9.90 4.25 -2.59
N GLU A 101 10.70 3.97 -3.61
CA GLU A 101 10.28 3.11 -4.72
C GLU A 101 10.07 1.68 -4.19
N ILE A 102 8.84 1.15 -4.34
CA ILE A 102 8.50 -0.22 -3.96
C ILE A 102 8.10 -0.98 -5.22
N ARG A 103 8.88 -1.99 -5.59
CA ARG A 103 8.61 -2.82 -6.75
C ARG A 103 7.76 -4.04 -6.37
N GLN A 104 6.94 -4.49 -7.31
CA GLN A 104 6.18 -5.74 -7.20
C GLN A 104 5.34 -5.80 -5.91
N VAL A 105 4.54 -4.76 -5.67
CA VAL A 105 3.50 -4.78 -4.66
C VAL A 105 2.42 -5.76 -5.12
N GLU A 106 2.07 -6.69 -4.23
CA GLU A 106 1.08 -7.75 -4.47
C GLU A 106 0.16 -7.84 -3.24
N CYS A 107 -1.09 -8.25 -3.45
CA CYS A 107 -2.04 -8.51 -2.38
C CYS A 107 -2.47 -9.97 -2.45
N GLU A 108 -2.23 -10.69 -1.36
CA GLU A 108 -2.55 -12.11 -1.21
C GLU A 108 -3.59 -12.27 -0.10
N PHE A 109 -4.49 -13.23 -0.27
CA PHE A 109 -5.50 -13.57 0.71
C PHE A 109 -5.21 -14.95 1.30
N ASN A 110 -5.49 -15.08 2.59
CA ASN A 110 -5.61 -16.39 3.22
C ASN A 110 -7.07 -16.84 3.18
N ASP A 111 -7.29 -18.13 3.45
CA ASP A 111 -8.64 -18.64 3.66
C ASP A 111 -9.33 -17.90 4.81
N PHE A 112 -10.63 -17.64 4.65
CA PHE A 112 -11.47 -17.00 5.66
C PHE A 112 -12.09 -18.08 6.53
N THR A 113 -11.62 -18.20 7.77
CA THR A 113 -12.00 -19.28 8.67
C THR A 113 -12.94 -18.81 9.77
N SER A 114 -13.81 -19.71 10.20
CA SER A 114 -14.64 -19.61 11.39
C SER A 114 -14.62 -20.94 12.14
N GLU A 115 -15.29 -21.02 13.29
CA GLU A 115 -15.40 -22.27 14.04
C GLU A 115 -16.16 -23.37 13.29
N VAL A 116 -17.03 -23.01 12.33
CA VAL A 116 -17.97 -23.94 11.68
C VAL A 116 -17.72 -24.12 10.18
N SER A 117 -17.01 -23.20 9.54
CA SER A 117 -16.79 -23.22 8.09
C SER A 117 -15.55 -22.43 7.68
N THR A 118 -15.04 -22.76 6.50
CA THR A 118 -13.93 -22.08 5.83
C THR A 118 -14.36 -21.68 4.42
N LEU A 119 -14.09 -20.43 4.04
CA LEU A 119 -14.17 -19.97 2.65
C LEU A 119 -12.75 -19.89 2.09
N PRO A 120 -12.47 -20.45 0.91
CA PRO A 120 -11.14 -20.42 0.35
C PRO A 120 -10.74 -19.00 -0.07
N ALA A 121 -9.45 -18.69 -0.04
CA ALA A 121 -8.88 -17.40 -0.43
C ALA A 121 -9.35 -16.91 -1.83
N THR A 122 -9.68 -17.86 -2.73
CA THR A 122 -10.19 -17.60 -4.08
C THR A 122 -11.54 -16.87 -4.12
N PHE A 123 -12.24 -16.73 -2.99
CA PHE A 123 -13.46 -15.92 -2.88
C PHE A 123 -13.18 -14.41 -2.84
N ALA A 124 -11.94 -14.03 -2.54
CA ALA A 124 -11.50 -12.65 -2.54
C ALA A 124 -10.63 -12.34 -3.76
N GLN A 125 -10.67 -11.09 -4.18
CA GLN A 125 -9.79 -10.54 -5.19
C GLN A 125 -9.36 -9.14 -4.77
N ALA A 126 -8.14 -8.76 -5.09
CA ALA A 126 -7.65 -7.40 -4.96
C ALA A 126 -7.55 -6.77 -6.34
N ARG A 127 -7.81 -5.47 -6.42
CA ARG A 127 -7.64 -4.68 -7.63
C ARG A 127 -6.98 -3.37 -7.26
N PHE A 128 -5.99 -2.95 -8.03
CA PHE A 128 -5.39 -1.62 -7.85
C PHE A 128 -6.40 -0.58 -8.33
N VAL A 129 -6.65 0.44 -7.51
CA VAL A 129 -7.48 1.58 -7.89
C VAL A 129 -6.58 2.60 -8.57
N ARG A 130 -6.76 2.75 -9.88
CA ARG A 130 -5.91 3.59 -10.74
C ARG A 130 -6.55 4.95 -10.96
N TYR A 131 -5.69 5.93 -11.19
CA TYR A 131 -6.10 7.32 -11.35
C TYR A 131 -6.41 7.65 -12.82
N VAL A 132 -7.57 8.26 -13.02
CA VAL A 132 -8.02 8.78 -14.32
C VAL A 132 -8.07 10.30 -14.30
N THR A 133 -7.77 10.92 -15.43
CA THR A 133 -7.90 12.38 -15.58
C THR A 133 -9.37 12.78 -15.56
N THR A 134 -9.70 13.79 -14.77
CA THR A 134 -11.03 14.37 -14.66
C THR A 134 -10.96 15.89 -14.54
N ASP A 135 -12.10 16.55 -14.63
CA ASP A 135 -12.26 17.99 -14.43
C ASP A 135 -13.31 18.26 -13.34
N GLU A 136 -13.53 19.54 -13.03
CA GLU A 136 -14.52 19.93 -12.04
C GLU A 136 -15.96 19.95 -12.59
N PHE A 137 -16.91 20.01 -11.66
CA PHE A 137 -18.28 20.37 -12.00
C PHE A 137 -18.37 21.87 -12.32
N GLY A 138 -18.34 22.19 -13.61
CA GLY A 138 -18.58 23.54 -14.13
C GLY A 138 -20.07 23.93 -14.18
N PRO A 139 -20.53 24.71 -15.18
CA PRO A 139 -21.92 25.20 -15.27
C PRO A 139 -22.95 24.12 -15.67
N GLY A 140 -22.60 22.83 -15.59
CA GLY A 140 -23.39 21.71 -16.10
C GLY A 140 -23.15 21.44 -17.59
N CYS A 141 -24.23 21.43 -18.38
CA CYS A 141 -24.20 21.12 -19.82
C CYS A 141 -23.54 22.21 -20.64
N GLY A 142 -22.89 21.83 -21.75
CA GLY A 142 -22.31 22.76 -22.71
C GLY A 142 -21.05 22.19 -23.37
N HIS A 143 -20.57 22.88 -24.39
CA HIS A 143 -19.28 22.56 -24.97
C HIS A 143 -18.17 22.90 -23.96
N ARG A 144 -17.23 21.98 -23.75
CA ARG A 144 -16.06 22.17 -22.89
C ARG A 144 -14.79 22.13 -23.72
N LYS A 145 -13.86 23.04 -23.44
CA LYS A 145 -12.51 23.02 -24.01
C LYS A 145 -11.49 22.68 -22.91
N PRO A 146 -10.47 21.87 -23.22
CA PRO A 146 -9.36 21.67 -22.29
C PRO A 146 -8.73 23.01 -21.89
N GLY A 147 -8.52 23.20 -20.59
CA GLY A 147 -7.96 24.43 -20.01
C GLY A 147 -8.99 25.42 -19.47
N ASP A 148 -10.27 25.32 -19.87
CA ASP A 148 -11.34 26.15 -19.28
C ASP A 148 -11.68 25.70 -17.85
N PHE A 149 -11.40 24.44 -17.52
CA PHE A 149 -11.65 23.82 -16.23
C PHE A 149 -10.35 23.21 -15.67
N PRO A 150 -10.08 23.35 -14.36
CA PRO A 150 -8.94 22.69 -13.72
C PRO A 150 -9.00 21.17 -13.90
N ALA A 151 -7.92 20.60 -14.42
CA ALA A 151 -7.76 19.16 -14.49
C ALA A 151 -7.29 18.60 -13.14
N SER A 152 -7.71 17.39 -12.82
CA SER A 152 -7.28 16.64 -11.64
C SER A 152 -7.22 15.14 -11.94
N LEU A 153 -6.68 14.38 -11.00
CA LEU A 153 -6.73 12.91 -11.02
C LEU A 153 -7.73 12.40 -9.99
N ALA A 154 -8.58 11.46 -10.40
CA ALA A 154 -9.50 10.77 -9.50
C ALA A 154 -9.23 9.25 -9.51
N PRO A 155 -9.20 8.58 -8.34
CA PRO A 155 -9.09 7.13 -8.27
C PRO A 155 -10.45 6.51 -8.65
N ASP A 156 -10.49 5.78 -9.76
CA ASP A 156 -11.77 5.29 -10.31
C ASP A 156 -11.67 3.90 -10.97
N MET A 157 -10.55 3.61 -11.65
CA MET A 157 -10.45 2.37 -12.42
C MET A 157 -9.99 1.20 -11.54
N LEU A 158 -10.81 0.15 -11.43
CA LEU A 158 -10.48 -1.10 -10.76
C LEU A 158 -9.70 -2.04 -11.68
N ASP A 159 -8.38 -1.95 -11.61
CA ASP A 159 -7.45 -2.64 -12.51
C ASP A 159 -7.20 -4.11 -12.10
N ASN A 160 -7.01 -4.99 -13.09
CA ASN A 160 -6.82 -6.43 -12.90
C ASN A 160 -5.33 -6.81 -12.80
N LEU A 161 -4.45 -5.85 -12.55
CA LEU A 161 -3.02 -6.10 -12.39
C LEU A 161 -2.77 -7.00 -11.19
N GLU A 162 -1.93 -8.01 -11.40
CA GLU A 162 -1.54 -8.93 -10.34
C GLU A 162 -0.41 -8.36 -9.47
N CYS A 163 0.34 -7.37 -9.98
CA CYS A 163 1.33 -6.63 -9.22
C CYS A 163 1.48 -5.20 -9.73
N PHE A 164 2.00 -4.31 -8.87
CA PHE A 164 2.18 -2.90 -9.21
C PHE A 164 3.49 -2.35 -8.64
N ASN A 165 4.13 -1.42 -9.34
CA ASN A 165 5.29 -0.69 -8.82
C ASN A 165 4.81 0.66 -8.28
N LEU A 166 5.12 0.95 -7.02
CA LEU A 166 4.86 2.25 -6.40
C LEU A 166 6.09 3.14 -6.56
N GLU A 167 5.88 4.33 -7.12
CA GLU A 167 6.88 5.38 -7.22
C GLU A 167 7.13 6.01 -5.85
N ALA A 168 8.35 6.50 -5.63
CA ALA A 168 8.66 7.31 -4.46
C ALA A 168 7.96 8.68 -4.56
N LYS A 169 7.49 9.17 -3.42
CA LYS A 169 6.98 10.53 -3.25
C LYS A 169 7.87 11.33 -2.29
#